data_AF-A0A495QPP5-F1
#
_entry.id   AF-A0A495QPP5-F1
#
_cell.length_a   1.000
_cell.length_b   1.000
_cell.length_c   1.000
_cell.angle_alpha   90.00
_cell.angle_beta   90.00
_cell.angle_gamma   90.00
#
_symmetry.space_group_name_H-M   'P 1'
#
loop_
_entity.id
_entity.type
_entity.pdbx_description
1 polymer ?
#
loop_
_entity_poly.entity_id
_entity_poly.type
_entity_poly.pdbx_seq_one_letter_code
_entity_poly.pdbx_strand_id
1 'polypeptide(L)'
;MSFRVEPAALESFAQAMDALAGDCEKAKSYVQSHQEVVADGRGIIFGLLYAVGVLRLGEQVQKNIERLDGLSSGSARELRKCAEVYRNTEKKVAERIDQTYPMK
;
A
#
# COMPACT_ATOMS: atom_id res chain seq x y z
N MET A 1 14.44 4.89 29.66
CA MET A 1 14.15 4.94 28.22
C MET A 1 12.69 5.35 28.05
N SER A 2 12.40 6.46 27.38
CA SER A 2 11.01 6.83 27.04
C SER A 2 10.75 6.46 25.58
N PHE A 3 9.79 5.57 25.35
CA PHE A 3 9.29 5.29 24.01
C PHE A 3 8.51 6.52 23.53
N ARG A 4 9.04 7.24 22.55
CA ARG A 4 8.39 8.42 21.95
C ARG A 4 7.98 8.05 20.53
N VAL A 5 6.68 8.07 20.26
CA VAL A 5 6.14 7.88 18.92
C VAL A 5 5.94 9.24 18.28
N GLU A 6 6.37 9.39 17.03
CA GLU A 6 6.18 10.59 16.25
C GLU A 6 5.06 10.35 15.22
N PRO A 7 3.86 10.94 15.40
CA PRO A 7 2.74 10.74 14.48
C PRO A 7 3.06 11.12 13.04
N ALA A 8 3.89 12.15 12.85
CA ALA A 8 4.32 12.60 11.52
C ALA A 8 5.14 11.54 10.77
N ALA A 9 5.99 10.79 11.48
CA ALA A 9 6.77 9.70 10.88
C ALA A 9 5.85 8.54 10.45
N LEU A 10 4.82 8.21 11.24
CA LEU A 10 3.82 7.20 10.89
C LEU A 10 3.02 7.60 9.64
N GLU A 11 2.62 8.87 9.54
CA GLU A 11 1.91 9.41 8.37
C GLU A 11 2.78 9.41 7.11
N SER A 12 4.06 9.79 7.23
CA SER A 12 5.00 9.74 6.12
C SER A 12 5.19 8.31 5.61
N PHE A 13 5.27 7.33 6.51
CA PHE A 13 5.38 5.94 6.10
C PHE A 13 4.06 5.41 5.49
N ALA A 14 2.90 5.83 6.01
CA ALA A 14 1.61 5.52 5.41
C ALA A 14 1.49 6.07 3.96
N GLN A 15 2.01 7.27 3.70
CA GLN A 15 2.06 7.84 2.34
C GLN A 15 2.95 7.01 1.40
N ALA A 16 4.10 6.53 1.87
CA ALA A 16 4.96 5.66 1.08
C ALA A 16 4.27 4.32 0.75
N MET A 17 3.48 3.78 1.67
CA MET A 17 2.68 2.58 1.43
C MET A 17 1.56 2.81 0.42
N ASP A 18 0.90 3.97 0.44
CA ASP A 18 -0.08 4.32 -0.60
C ASP A 18 0.57 4.51 -1.98
N ALA A 19 1.77 5.10 -2.03
CA ALA A 19 2.54 5.21 -3.27
C ALA A 19 2.87 3.82 -3.83
N LEU A 20 3.28 2.89 -2.96
CA LEU A 20 3.53 1.50 -3.35
C LEU A 20 2.27 0.79 -3.85
N ALA A 21 1.12 1.03 -3.22
CA ALA A 21 -0.18 0.55 -3.69
C ALA A 21 -0.50 1.07 -5.11
N GLY A 22 -0.29 2.38 -5.36
CA GLY A 22 -0.46 2.96 -6.69
C GLY A 22 0.52 2.40 -7.73
N ASP A 23 1.75 2.07 -7.34
CA ASP A 23 2.71 1.41 -8.23
C ASP A 23 2.34 -0.06 -8.51
N CYS A 24 1.70 -0.74 -7.56
CA CYS A 24 1.13 -2.08 -7.78
C CYS A 24 0.03 -2.03 -8.86
N GLU A 25 -0.84 -1.02 -8.85
CA GLU A 25 -1.86 -0.83 -9.88
C GLU A 25 -1.23 -0.68 -11.28
N LYS A 26 -0.21 0.17 -11.41
CA LYS A 26 0.53 0.33 -12.68
C LYS A 26 1.17 -0.97 -13.13
N ALA A 27 1.77 -1.73 -12.21
CA ALA A 27 2.38 -3.01 -12.53
C ALA A 27 1.34 -4.04 -13.02
N LYS A 28 0.14 -4.05 -12.43
CA LYS A 28 -0.98 -4.89 -12.88
C LYS A 28 -1.40 -4.53 -14.31
N SER A 29 -1.60 -3.24 -14.61
CA SER A 29 -1.95 -2.76 -15.96
C SER A 29 -0.86 -3.08 -16.99
N TYR A 30 0.41 -2.98 -16.61
CA TYR A 30 1.53 -3.34 -17.48
C TYR A 30 1.48 -4.83 -17.85
N VAL A 31 1.30 -5.72 -16.88
CA VAL A 31 1.22 -7.17 -17.15
C VAL A 31 0.02 -7.49 -18.03
N GLN A 32 -1.15 -6.89 -17.77
CA GLN A 32 -2.37 -7.13 -18.54
C GLN A 32 -2.23 -6.69 -19.99
N SER A 33 -1.78 -5.46 -20.25
CA SER A 33 -1.57 -4.96 -21.62
C SER A 33 -0.61 -5.81 -22.44
N HIS A 34 0.46 -6.33 -21.81
CA HIS A 34 1.43 -7.17 -22.51
C HIS A 34 0.91 -8.60 -22.74
N GLN A 35 0.00 -9.10 -21.90
CA GLN A 35 -0.70 -10.36 -22.16
C GLN A 35 -1.65 -10.24 -23.37
N GLU A 36 -2.37 -9.13 -23.49
CA GLU A 36 -3.31 -8.87 -24.60
C GLU A 36 -2.58 -8.77 -25.95
N VAL A 37 -1.48 -8.01 -26.02
CA VAL A 37 -0.65 -7.89 -27.24
C VAL A 37 -0.12 -9.24 -27.73
N VAL A 38 0.24 -10.11 -26.79
CA VAL A 38 0.72 -11.46 -27.11
C VAL A 38 -0.40 -12.36 -27.63
N ALA A 39 -1.61 -12.24 -27.06
CA ALA A 39 -2.76 -13.04 -27.47
C ALA A 39 -3.18 -12.76 -28.92
N ASP A 40 -3.03 -11.51 -29.37
CA ASP A 40 -3.43 -11.06 -30.71
C ASP A 40 -2.42 -11.45 -31.82
N GLY A 41 -1.16 -11.72 -31.46
CA GLY A 41 -0.04 -11.79 -32.41
C GLY A 41 0.46 -13.18 -32.83
N ARG A 42 -0.09 -14.32 -32.38
CA ARG A 42 0.54 -15.64 -32.60
C ARG A 42 -0.39 -16.72 -33.16
N GLY A 43 0.10 -17.44 -34.17
CA GLY A 43 -0.53 -18.66 -34.70
C GLY A 43 -0.57 -19.81 -33.67
N ILE A 44 -1.50 -20.75 -33.90
CA ILE A 44 -2.04 -21.75 -32.94
C ILE A 44 -0.96 -22.48 -32.11
N ILE A 45 0.17 -22.88 -32.70
CA ILE A 45 1.20 -23.68 -32.02
C ILE A 45 2.03 -22.84 -31.03
N PHE A 46 2.45 -21.63 -31.44
CA PHE A 46 3.13 -20.71 -30.52
C PHE A 46 2.17 -20.14 -29.48
N GLY A 47 0.88 -20.01 -29.82
CA GLY A 47 -0.18 -19.66 -28.88
C GLY A 47 -0.31 -20.68 -27.73
N LEU A 48 -0.27 -21.99 -28.02
CA LEU A 48 -0.43 -23.03 -27.02
C LEU A 48 0.72 -23.09 -26.00
N LEU A 49 1.98 -23.07 -26.48
CA LEU A 49 3.16 -23.12 -25.61
C LEU A 49 3.25 -21.88 -24.71
N TYR A 50 2.87 -20.72 -25.25
CA TYR A 50 2.89 -19.46 -24.53
C TYR A 50 1.70 -19.31 -23.57
N ALA A 51 0.53 -19.84 -23.94
CA ALA A 51 -0.64 -19.87 -23.07
C ALA A 51 -0.42 -20.74 -21.83
N VAL A 52 0.27 -21.87 -21.96
CA VAL A 52 0.53 -22.77 -20.82
C VAL A 52 1.58 -22.19 -19.86
N GLY A 53 2.62 -21.52 -20.38
CA GLY A 53 3.71 -20.98 -19.56
C GLY A 53 3.50 -19.53 -19.11
N VAL A 54 3.32 -18.62 -20.07
CA VAL A 54 3.40 -17.17 -19.81
C VAL A 54 2.09 -16.60 -19.26
N LEU A 55 0.93 -17.11 -19.67
CA LEU A 55 -0.34 -16.67 -19.06
C LEU A 55 -0.42 -17.08 -17.59
N ARG A 56 -0.03 -18.31 -17.25
CA ARG A 56 0.02 -18.76 -15.85
C ARG A 56 1.00 -17.95 -14.99
N LEU A 57 2.18 -17.63 -15.53
CA LEU A 57 3.14 -16.77 -14.85
C LEU A 57 2.57 -15.36 -14.64
N GLY A 58 1.96 -14.78 -15.66
CA GLY A 58 1.35 -13.45 -15.55
C GLY A 58 0.15 -13.43 -14.58
N GLU A 59 -0.66 -14.49 -14.51
CA GLU A 59 -1.70 -14.63 -13.48
C GLU A 59 -1.11 -14.69 -12.06
N GLN A 60 -0.03 -15.44 -11.86
CA GLN A 60 0.65 -15.49 -10.55
C GLN A 60 1.25 -14.15 -10.16
N VAL A 61 1.86 -13.45 -11.12
CA VAL A 61 2.39 -12.10 -10.92
C VAL A 61 1.26 -11.13 -10.54
N GLN A 62 0.13 -11.16 -11.27
CA GLN A 62 -1.04 -10.34 -10.95
C GLN A 62 -1.59 -10.63 -9.54
N LYS A 63 -1.71 -11.91 -9.15
CA LYS A 63 -2.15 -12.29 -7.79
C LYS A 63 -1.20 -11.79 -6.71
N ASN A 64 0.10 -11.86 -6.94
CA ASN A 64 1.10 -11.38 -5.98
C ASN A 64 1.08 -9.85 -5.86
N ILE A 65 0.91 -9.14 -6.98
CA ILE A 65 0.76 -7.68 -7.00
C ILE A 65 -0.51 -7.25 -6.25
N GLU A 66 -1.64 -7.93 -6.48
CA GLU A 66 -2.90 -7.66 -5.78
C GLU A 66 -2.79 -7.92 -4.27
N ARG A 67 -2.06 -8.96 -3.87
CA ARG A 67 -1.76 -9.20 -2.46
C ARG A 67 -0.88 -8.10 -1.86
N LEU A 68 0.12 -7.63 -2.61
CA LEU A 68 1.00 -6.54 -2.15
C LEU A 68 0.23 -5.22 -2.01
N ASP A 69 -0.66 -4.91 -2.95
CA ASP A 69 -1.57 -3.76 -2.88
C ASP A 69 -2.46 -3.81 -1.64
N GLY A 70 -3.12 -4.94 -1.39
CA GLY A 70 -3.95 -5.14 -0.20
C GLY A 70 -3.17 -5.01 1.12
N LEU A 71 -1.94 -5.53 1.17
CA LEU A 71 -1.06 -5.40 2.33
C LEU A 71 -0.60 -3.95 2.54
N SER A 72 -0.23 -3.25 1.48
CA SER A 72 0.29 -1.88 1.55
C SER A 72 -0.81 -0.91 1.96
N SER A 73 -1.98 -0.97 1.31
CA SER A 73 -3.15 -0.15 1.66
C SER A 73 -3.67 -0.44 3.07
N GLY A 74 -3.69 -1.71 3.49
CA GLY A 74 -4.04 -2.11 4.85
C GLY A 74 -3.06 -1.56 5.89
N SER A 75 -1.76 -1.66 5.62
CA SER A 75 -0.71 -1.12 6.49
C SER A 75 -0.80 0.39 6.62
N ALA A 76 -0.98 1.11 5.51
CA ALA A 76 -1.17 2.56 5.50
C ALA A 76 -2.34 2.99 6.38
N ARG A 77 -3.46 2.26 6.34
CA ARG A 77 -4.64 2.52 7.16
C ARG A 77 -4.36 2.36 8.66
N GLU A 78 -3.70 1.28 9.06
CA GLU A 78 -3.37 1.05 10.48
C GLU A 78 -2.34 2.06 10.99
N LEU A 79 -1.35 2.43 10.18
CA LEU A 79 -0.37 3.48 10.52
C LEU A 79 -1.05 4.83 10.79
N ARG A 80 -2.04 5.21 9.97
CA ARG A 80 -2.83 6.43 10.17
C ARG A 80 -3.65 6.39 11.45
N LYS A 81 -4.32 5.27 11.72
CA LYS A 81 -5.05 5.09 12.98
C LYS A 81 -4.12 5.22 14.19
N CYS A 82 -2.93 4.62 14.13
CA CYS A 82 -1.93 4.79 15.17
C CYS A 82 -1.53 6.26 15.33
N ALA A 83 -1.22 6.96 14.24
CA ALA A 83 -0.85 8.37 14.27
C ALA A 83 -1.96 9.25 14.91
N GLU A 84 -3.21 8.97 14.56
CA GLU A 84 -4.38 9.66 15.11
C GLU A 84 -4.55 9.41 16.62
N VAL A 85 -4.37 8.17 17.08
CA VAL A 85 -4.42 7.83 18.51
C VAL A 85 -3.37 8.62 19.30
N TYR A 86 -2.14 8.70 18.79
CA TYR A 86 -1.08 9.47 19.45
C TYR A 86 -1.37 10.97 19.45
N ARG A 87 -1.81 11.56 18.33
CA ARG A 87 -2.23 12.99 18.27
C ARG A 87 -3.34 13.31 19.26
N ASN A 88 -4.37 12.47 19.33
CA ASN A 88 -5.49 12.66 20.24
C ASN A 88 -5.06 12.53 21.71
N THR A 89 -4.12 11.62 21.99
CA THR A 89 -3.56 11.46 23.35
C THR A 89 -2.72 12.67 23.74
N GLU A 90 -1.81 13.12 22.87
CA GLU A 90 -1.01 14.32 23.09
C GLU A 90 -1.88 15.57 23.29
N LYS A 91 -2.93 15.74 22.46
CA LYS A 91 -3.89 16.84 22.60
C LYS A 91 -4.61 16.81 23.95
N LYS A 92 -5.12 15.65 24.38
CA LYS A 92 -5.78 15.50 25.69
C LYS A 92 -4.84 15.78 26.86
N VAL A 93 -3.57 15.39 26.73
CA VAL A 93 -2.54 15.68 27.74
C VAL A 93 -2.27 17.18 27.79
N ALA A 94 -2.14 17.85 26.63
CA ALA A 94 -1.96 19.29 26.55
C ALA A 94 -3.16 20.06 27.15
N GLU A 95 -4.40 19.71 26.77
CA GLU A 95 -5.63 20.29 27.33
C GLU A 95 -5.71 20.13 28.85
N ARG A 96 -5.32 18.96 29.37
CA ARG A 96 -5.25 18.73 30.83
C ARG A 96 -4.24 19.66 31.49
N ILE A 97 -3.07 19.84 30.89
CA ILE A 97 -2.02 20.73 31.43
C ILE A 97 -2.52 22.17 31.46
N ASP A 98 -3.15 22.65 30.38
CA ASP A 98 -3.71 24.01 30.30
C ASP A 98 -4.82 24.24 31.36
N GLN A 99 -5.67 23.24 31.61
CA GLN A 99 -6.67 23.31 32.67
C GLN A 99 -6.06 23.33 34.08
N THR A 100 -4.91 22.68 34.26
CA THR A 100 -4.24 22.58 35.57
C THR A 100 -3.37 23.82 35.84
N TYR A 101 -2.90 24.50 34.80
CA TYR A 101 -2.10 25.71 34.86
C TYR A 101 -2.75 26.86 34.07
N PRO A 102 -3.87 27.43 34.55
CA PRO A 102 -4.41 28.64 33.97
C PRO A 102 -3.34 29.74 34.09
N MET A 103 -2.88 30.28 32.95
CA MET A 103 -1.95 31.41 32.93
C MET A 103 -2.60 32.58 33.67
N LYS A 104 -1.94 33.07 34.73
CA LYS A 104 -2.30 34.30 35.44
C LYS A 104 -1.91 35.53 34.63
#